data_AF-A0A535X4T6-F1
#
_entry.id   AF-A0A535X4T6-F1
#
_cell.length_a   1.000
_cell.length_b   1.000
_cell.length_c   1.000
_cell.angle_alpha   90.00
_cell.angle_beta   90.00
_cell.angle_gamma   90.00
#
_symmetry.space_group_name_H-M   'P 1'
#
loop_
_entity.id
_entity.type
_entity.pdbx_description
1 polymer ?
#
loop_
_entity_poly.entity_id
_entity_poly.type
_entity_poly.pdbx_seq_one_letter_code
_entity_poly.pdbx_strand_id
1 'polypeptide(L)'
;MARSDVLANLGLHPTPHPMGFGEYIAADATGKTSAAGVWVAGNGSDLSAGVTVAAGSGVAAAAAINADLVAEDTRLAGLPSLTSTPETPRQGITAAVIGRAAA
;
A
#
# COMPACT_ATOMS: atom_id res chain seq x y z
N MET A 1 -12.84 -4.73 17.55
CA MET A 1 -12.77 -5.25 16.16
C MET A 1 -13.26 -4.16 15.22
N ALA A 2 -12.35 -3.46 14.55
CA ALA A 2 -12.75 -2.38 13.66
C ALA A 2 -13.20 -2.99 12.31
N ARG A 3 -14.50 -2.91 12.01
CA ARG A 3 -15.09 -3.13 10.67
C ARG A 3 -14.99 -4.54 10.08
N SER A 4 -15.07 -5.60 10.88
CA SER A 4 -15.16 -7.00 10.40
C SER A 4 -16.24 -7.19 9.33
N ASP A 5 -17.40 -6.57 9.53
CA ASP A 5 -18.57 -6.78 8.66
C ASP A 5 -18.40 -6.10 7.30
N VAL A 6 -17.72 -4.95 7.26
CA VAL A 6 -17.37 -4.27 6.00
C VAL A 6 -16.39 -5.13 5.20
N LEU A 7 -15.38 -5.71 5.87
CA LEU A 7 -14.40 -6.59 5.24
C LEU A 7 -15.06 -7.87 4.73
N ALA A 8 -15.96 -8.47 5.53
CA ALA A 8 -16.72 -9.65 5.13
C ALA A 8 -17.60 -9.38 3.90
N ASN A 9 -18.25 -8.22 3.82
CA ASN A 9 -19.03 -7.82 2.64
C ASN A 9 -18.17 -7.63 1.38
N LEU A 10 -16.87 -7.38 1.55
CA LEU A 10 -15.88 -7.31 0.46
C LEU A 10 -15.25 -8.68 0.16
N GLY A 11 -15.68 -9.76 0.83
CA GLY A 11 -15.10 -11.11 0.68
C GLY A 11 -13.76 -11.29 1.38
N LEU A 12 -13.38 -10.38 2.28
CA LEU A 12 -12.15 -10.43 3.04
C LEU A 12 -12.39 -11.02 4.42
N HIS A 13 -11.67 -12.09 4.72
CA HIS A 13 -11.72 -12.78 6.01
C HIS A 13 -10.37 -12.62 6.73
N PRO A 14 -10.39 -12.26 8.02
CA PRO A 14 -9.19 -12.26 8.84
C PRO A 14 -8.52 -13.64 8.86
N THR A 15 -7.20 -13.63 8.72
CA THR A 15 -6.32 -14.80 8.78
C THR A 15 -5.66 -14.84 10.16
N PRO A 16 -5.69 -15.98 10.87
CA PRO A 16 -4.98 -16.12 12.13
C PRO A 16 -3.47 -15.91 11.96
N HIS A 17 -2.87 -15.10 12.82
CA HIS A 17 -1.42 -14.95 12.84
C HIS A 17 -0.77 -16.25 13.36
N PRO A 18 0.28 -16.80 12.72
CA PRO A 18 0.89 -18.09 13.11
C PRO A 18 1.34 -18.17 14.58
N MET A 19 1.73 -17.02 15.13
CA MET A 19 2.16 -16.88 16.54
C MET A 19 1.02 -16.57 17.53
N GLY A 20 -0.24 -16.54 17.08
CA GLY A 20 -1.41 -16.30 17.94
C GLY A 20 -1.62 -14.85 18.40
N PHE A 21 -0.93 -13.87 17.81
CA PHE A 21 -1.04 -12.45 18.18
C PHE A 21 -2.37 -11.78 17.79
N GLY A 22 -3.30 -12.53 17.18
CA GLY A 22 -4.58 -12.04 16.67
C GLY A 22 -4.78 -12.44 15.22
N GLU A 23 -5.59 -11.68 14.52
CA GLU A 23 -5.92 -11.91 13.11
C GLU A 23 -5.55 -10.69 12.27
N TYR A 24 -5.14 -10.92 11.03
CA TYR A 24 -4.74 -9.90 10.06
C TYR A 24 -5.35 -10.20 8.70
N ILE A 25 -5.40 -9.21 7.81
CA ILE A 25 -5.83 -9.43 6.43
C ILE A 25 -4.63 -9.80 5.60
N ALA A 26 -4.66 -11.01 5.03
CA ALA A 26 -3.63 -11.48 4.13
C ALA A 26 -3.57 -10.60 2.88
N ALA A 27 -2.37 -10.16 2.53
CA ALA A 27 -2.10 -9.29 1.40
C ALA A 27 -0.68 -9.51 0.88
N ASP A 28 -0.42 -9.06 -0.35
CA ASP A 28 0.93 -9.03 -0.90
C ASP A 28 1.80 -7.92 -0.27
N ALA A 29 3.06 -7.81 -0.72
CA ALA A 29 4.01 -6.81 -0.21
C ALA A 29 3.58 -5.35 -0.44
N THR A 30 2.65 -5.10 -1.37
CA THR A 30 2.07 -3.78 -1.62
C THR A 30 0.80 -3.52 -0.82
N GLY A 31 0.34 -4.53 -0.06
CA GLY A 31 -0.92 -4.49 0.67
C GLY A 31 -2.13 -4.90 -0.16
N LYS A 32 -1.95 -5.43 -1.38
CA LYS A 32 -3.08 -5.86 -2.23
C LYS A 32 -3.72 -7.13 -1.66
N THR A 33 -5.02 -7.08 -1.46
CA THR A 33 -5.79 -8.22 -0.94
C THR A 33 -6.29 -9.12 -2.07
N SER A 34 -6.99 -10.21 -1.71
CA SER A 34 -7.71 -11.04 -2.69
C SER A 34 -8.94 -10.35 -3.29
N ALA A 35 -9.49 -9.32 -2.62
CA ALA A 35 -10.59 -8.53 -3.13
C ALA A 35 -10.08 -7.47 -4.11
N ALA A 36 -10.62 -7.48 -5.33
CA ALA A 36 -10.26 -6.52 -6.36
C ALA A 36 -10.53 -5.09 -5.88
N GLY A 37 -9.56 -4.19 -6.09
CA GLY A 37 -9.67 -2.79 -5.68
C GLY A 37 -9.49 -2.55 -4.17
N VAL A 38 -9.10 -3.54 -3.38
CA VAL A 38 -8.95 -3.41 -1.92
C VAL A 38 -7.51 -3.66 -1.49
N TRP A 39 -6.97 -2.68 -0.75
CA TRP A 39 -5.66 -2.75 -0.11
C TRP A 39 -5.77 -2.60 1.40
N VAL A 40 -4.83 -3.21 2.11
CA VAL A 40 -4.66 -3.12 3.56
C VAL A 40 -3.25 -2.64 3.87
N ALA A 41 -3.13 -1.87 4.95
CA ALA A 41 -1.85 -1.34 5.42
C ALA A 41 -1.79 -1.33 6.95
N GLY A 42 -0.57 -1.21 7.46
CA GLY A 42 -0.25 -1.14 8.88
C GLY A 42 -0.68 -2.39 9.63
N ASN A 43 -1.19 -2.19 10.84
CA ASN A 43 -1.55 -3.31 11.72
C ASN A 43 -2.71 -4.15 11.19
N GLY A 44 -3.40 -3.71 10.14
CA GLY A 44 -4.36 -4.54 9.43
C GLY A 44 -3.71 -5.68 8.64
N SER A 45 -2.46 -5.51 8.17
CA SER A 45 -1.70 -6.52 7.42
C SER A 45 -0.51 -7.10 8.19
N ASP A 46 0.04 -6.37 9.15
CA ASP A 46 1.11 -6.83 10.03
C ASP A 46 0.89 -6.35 11.46
N LEU A 47 0.41 -7.26 12.32
CA LEU A 47 0.09 -6.97 13.72
C LEU A 47 1.32 -6.53 14.55
N SER A 48 2.53 -6.85 14.09
CA SER A 48 3.78 -6.48 14.76
C SER A 48 4.31 -5.10 14.34
N ALA A 49 3.69 -4.47 13.34
CA ALA A 49 4.15 -3.20 12.80
C ALA A 49 4.08 -2.07 13.84
N GLY A 50 5.24 -1.48 14.14
CA GLY A 50 5.32 -0.20 14.83
C GLY A 50 4.86 0.94 13.92
N VAL A 51 4.55 2.11 14.50
CA VAL A 51 3.96 3.26 13.79
C VAL A 51 4.70 3.63 12.51
N THR A 52 6.04 3.67 12.54
CA THR A 52 6.85 4.01 11.36
C THR A 52 6.71 2.98 10.23
N VAL A 53 6.71 1.68 10.57
CA VAL A 53 6.53 0.58 9.61
C VAL A 53 5.10 0.62 9.06
N ALA A 54 4.12 0.83 9.92
CA ALA A 54 2.72 0.96 9.51
C ALA A 54 2.52 2.13 8.54
N ALA A 55 3.13 3.30 8.82
CA ALA A 55 3.12 4.43 7.91
C ALA A 55 3.78 4.11 6.56
N GLY A 56 4.95 3.45 6.57
CA GLY A 56 5.64 3.01 5.36
C GLY A 56 4.79 2.07 4.49
N SER A 57 4.11 1.10 5.11
CA SER A 57 3.18 0.21 4.39
C SER A 57 1.97 0.96 3.82
N GLY A 58 1.53 2.05 4.46
CA GLY A 58 0.50 2.93 3.94
C GLY A 58 0.94 3.66 2.67
N VAL A 59 2.20 4.11 2.61
CA VAL A 59 2.79 4.71 1.41
C VAL A 59 2.85 3.69 0.27
N ALA A 60 3.27 2.45 0.55
CA ALA A 60 3.30 1.38 -0.44
C ALA A 60 1.91 1.08 -1.01
N ALA A 61 0.90 0.95 -0.15
CA ALA A 61 -0.49 0.74 -0.57
C ALA A 61 -1.02 1.91 -1.40
N ALA A 62 -0.76 3.15 -1.00
CA ALA A 62 -1.19 4.33 -1.75
C ALA A 62 -0.55 4.40 -3.14
N ALA A 63 0.75 4.08 -3.25
CA ALA A 63 1.44 4.02 -4.54
C ALA A 63 0.84 2.94 -5.45
N ALA A 64 0.53 1.77 -4.90
CA ALA A 64 -0.10 0.67 -5.65
C ALA A 64 -1.51 1.02 -6.12
N ILE A 65 -2.33 1.63 -5.25
CA ILE A 65 -3.67 2.15 -5.61
C ILE A 65 -3.56 3.15 -6.76
N ASN A 66 -2.66 4.13 -6.65
CA ASN A 66 -2.49 5.14 -7.69
C ASN A 66 -2.04 4.51 -9.02
N ALA A 67 -1.13 3.55 -8.99
CA ALA A 67 -0.69 2.85 -10.19
C ALA A 67 -1.83 2.06 -10.86
N ASP A 68 -2.66 1.37 -10.06
CA ASP A 68 -3.83 0.62 -10.54
C ASP A 68 -4.86 1.57 -11.20
N LEU A 69 -5.15 2.71 -10.57
CA LEU A 69 -6.04 3.73 -11.11
C LEU A 69 -5.52 4.36 -12.41
N VAL A 70 -4.23 4.71 -12.47
CA VAL A 70 -3.62 5.26 -13.70
C VAL A 70 -3.66 4.25 -14.84
N ALA A 71 -3.42 2.97 -14.56
CA ALA A 71 -3.53 1.92 -15.56
C ALA A 71 -4.97 1.78 -16.08
N GLU A 72 -5.95 1.85 -15.18
CA GLU A 72 -7.38 1.81 -15.53
C GLU A 72 -7.79 3.03 -16.37
N ASP A 73 -7.39 4.24 -15.97
CA ASP A 73 -7.65 5.47 -16.73
C ASP A 73 -7.05 5.40 -18.13
N THR A 74 -5.82 4.87 -18.24
CA THR A 74 -5.12 4.69 -19.52
C THR A 74 -5.88 3.73 -20.43
N ARG A 75 -6.39 2.62 -19.87
CA ARG A 75 -7.22 1.64 -20.58
C ARG A 75 -8.53 2.24 -21.07
N LEU A 76 -9.21 3.03 -20.23
CA LEU A 76 -10.47 3.70 -20.56
C LEU A 76 -10.30 4.79 -21.63
N ALA A 77 -9.17 5.50 -21.60
CA ALA A 77 -8.84 6.53 -22.58
C ALA A 77 -8.35 5.98 -23.94
N GLY A 78 -8.08 4.67 -24.03
CA GLY A 78 -7.48 4.06 -25.21
C GLY A 78 -6.03 4.50 -25.47
N LEU A 79 -5.36 5.04 -24.44
CA LEU A 79 -3.97 5.48 -24.52
C LEU A 79 -3.04 4.28 -24.26
N PRO A 80 -1.83 4.25 -24.84
CA PRO A 80 -0.84 3.24 -24.49
C PRO A 80 -0.37 3.43 -23.03
N SER A 81 -0.17 2.33 -22.31
CA SER A 81 0.38 2.32 -20.94
C SER A 81 1.70 3.08 -20.87
N LEU A 82 1.71 4.22 -20.18
CA LEU A 82 2.93 5.01 -19.92
C LEU A 82 3.66 4.41 -18.71
N THR A 83 4.24 3.24 -18.89
CA THR A 83 5.15 2.70 -17.87
C THR A 83 6.35 3.65 -17.80
N SER A 84 6.52 4.35 -16.68
CA SER A 84 7.70 5.19 -16.49
C SER A 84 8.93 4.30 -16.56
N THR A 85 9.67 4.37 -17.66
CA THR A 85 11.07 3.93 -17.66
C THR A 85 11.78 4.72 -16.57
N PRO A 86 12.70 4.11 -15.81
CA PRO A 86 13.49 4.85 -14.84
C PRO A 86 14.32 5.90 -15.61
N GLU A 87 13.81 7.13 -15.68
CA GLU A 87 14.59 8.30 -16.08
C GLU A 87 15.69 8.44 -15.02
N THR A 88 16.95 8.50 -15.45
CA THR A 88 18.09 8.77 -14.57
C THR A 88 17.74 9.94 -13.65
N PRO A 89 17.74 9.76 -12.32
CA PRO A 89 17.32 10.81 -11.40
C PRO A 89 18.13 12.08 -11.67
N ARG A 90 17.48 13.18 -12.05
CA ARG A 90 18.14 14.50 -12.00
C ARG A 90 18.51 14.75 -10.55
N GLN A 91 19.81 14.74 -10.29
CA GLN A 91 20.44 14.91 -8.98
C GLN A 91 20.25 16.33 -8.44
N GLY A 92 19.00 16.76 -8.22
CA GLY A 92 18.70 18.15 -7.86
C GLY A 92 17.53 18.37 -6.92
N ILE A 93 16.65 17.39 -6.67
CA ILE A 93 15.41 17.64 -5.89
C ILE A 93 15.44 16.95 -4.51
N THR A 94 16.06 15.78 -4.36
CA THR A 94 16.06 15.04 -3.07
C THR A 94 16.89 15.73 -1.97
N ALA A 95 17.90 16.53 -2.32
CA ALA A 95 18.75 17.22 -1.35
C ALA A 95 18.04 18.37 -0.60
N ALA A 96 16.85 18.82 -1.04
CA ALA A 96 16.12 19.92 -0.42
C ALA A 96 15.17 19.50 0.71
N VAL A 97 14.83 18.22 0.84
CA VAL A 97 13.85 17.74 1.85
C VAL A 97 14.54 17.30 3.16
N ILE A 98 15.84 16.98 3.12
CA ILE A 98 16.61 16.55 4.31
C ILE A 98 17.58 17.67 4.75
N GLY A 99 17.09 18.91 4.76
CA GLY A 99 17.81 20.07 5.24
C GLY A 99 17.53 20.36 6.71
N ARG A 100 18.52 20.09 7.57
CA ARG A 100 18.80 20.78 8.85
C ARG A 100 18.00 20.37 10.10
N ALA A 101 18.49 19.32 10.76
CA ALA A 101 18.35 19.13 12.21
C ALA A 101 19.58 18.38 12.78
N ALA A 102 20.64 19.12 13.11
CA ALA A 102 21.60 18.80 14.17
C ALA A 102 22.52 20.02 14.36
N ALA A 103 22.84 20.27 15.64
CA ALA A 103 23.59 21.41 16.17
C ALA A 103 25.06 21.44 15.73
#